data_AF-A0A7R8ZTS4-F1
#
_entry.id   AF-A0A7R8ZTS4-F1
#
_cell.length_a   1.000
_cell.length_b   1.000
_cell.length_c   1.000
_cell.angle_alpha   90.00
_cell.angle_beta   90.00
_cell.angle_gamma   90.00
#
_symmetry.space_group_name_H-M   'P 1'
#
loop_
_entity.id
_entity.type
_entity.pdbx_description
1 polymer ?
#
loop_
_entity_poly.entity_id
_entity_poly.type
_entity_poly.pdbx_seq_one_letter_code
_entity_poly.pdbx_strand_id
1 'polypeptide(L)'
;MMVSKTGAHNLLRISRVLKSLGELGLEHLKAPLVEFLLYEVMDENGFLRDDKTSLQCLHDFWIPLLRNKPQRESIRKKFIHLYGRRKVRSMPLSPEPPPASSTQEEEETGFFHRFGSLRNSLGGTIRRSLRQRSPSGQKTKQQVE
;
A
#
# COMPACT_ATOMS: atom_id res chain seq x y z
N MET A 1 -25.06 -16.11 8.26
CA MET A 1 -23.91 -16.32 7.37
C MET A 1 -22.76 -16.87 8.20
N MET A 2 -22.42 -18.15 8.04
CA MET A 2 -21.28 -18.74 8.74
C MET A 2 -20.00 -18.24 8.08
N VAL A 3 -19.27 -17.34 8.76
CA VAL A 3 -17.91 -16.97 8.36
C VAL A 3 -17.05 -18.22 8.54
N SER A 4 -16.61 -18.80 7.43
CA SER A 4 -15.74 -19.98 7.43
C SER A 4 -14.49 -19.69 8.24
N LYS A 5 -14.35 -20.33 9.41
CA LYS A 5 -13.18 -20.24 10.32
C LYS A 5 -11.84 -20.50 9.60
N THR A 6 -11.83 -21.08 8.41
CA THR A 6 -10.63 -21.47 7.68
C THR A 6 -9.79 -20.29 7.17
N GLY A 7 -10.39 -19.15 6.80
CA GLY A 7 -9.66 -18.00 6.23
C GLY A 7 -8.71 -17.32 7.23
N ALA A 8 -9.25 -16.90 8.38
CA ALA A 8 -8.49 -16.20 9.41
C ALA A 8 -7.31 -17.02 9.98
N HIS A 9 -7.48 -18.33 10.13
CA HIS A 9 -6.42 -19.21 10.59
C HIS A 9 -5.26 -19.29 9.59
N ASN A 10 -5.55 -19.28 8.28
CA ASN A 10 -4.52 -19.27 7.25
C ASN A 10 -3.73 -17.96 7.25
N LEU A 11 -4.40 -16.82 7.41
CA LEU A 11 -3.74 -15.52 7.52
C LEU A 11 -2.81 -15.44 8.73
N LEU A 12 -3.21 -16.01 9.87
CA LEU A 12 -2.36 -16.12 11.05
C LEU A 12 -1.17 -17.05 10.81
N ARG A 13 -1.34 -18.18 10.11
CA ARG A 13 -0.23 -19.09 9.75
C ARG A 13 0.78 -18.39 8.84
N ILE A 14 0.32 -17.70 7.81
CA ILE A 14 1.16 -16.90 6.90
C ILE A 14 1.95 -15.85 7.69
N SER A 15 1.26 -15.14 8.59
CA SER A 15 1.86 -14.11 9.44
C SER A 15 2.96 -14.68 10.35
N ARG A 16 2.78 -15.88 10.89
CA ARG A 16 3.78 -16.59 11.69
C ARG A 16 4.99 -17.00 10.86
N VAL A 17 4.78 -17.53 9.65
CA VAL A 17 5.87 -17.85 8.71
C VAL A 17 6.69 -16.61 8.39
N LEU A 18 6.03 -15.49 8.05
CA LEU A 18 6.73 -14.23 7.78
C LEU A 18 7.50 -13.72 9.00
N LYS A 19 7.00 -13.93 10.22
CA LYS A 19 7.73 -13.55 11.43
C LYS A 19 8.94 -14.43 11.66
N SER A 20 8.79 -15.76 11.57
CA SER A 20 9.86 -16.72 11.78
C SER A 20 10.99 -16.57 10.78
N LEU A 21 10.69 -16.22 9.52
CA LEU A 21 11.74 -15.90 8.53
C LEU A 21 12.68 -14.78 9.00
N GLY A 22 12.18 -13.80 9.76
CA GLY A 22 13.01 -12.74 10.32
C GLY A 22 13.81 -13.15 11.55
N GLU A 23 13.23 -14.01 12.38
CA GLU A 23 13.86 -14.55 13.59
C GLU A 23 15.00 -15.53 13.25
N LEU A 24 14.85 -16.29 12.16
CA LEU A 24 15.83 -17.26 11.66
C LEU A 24 16.92 -16.62 10.77
N GLY A 25 16.91 -15.30 10.58
CA GLY A 25 17.88 -14.61 9.71
C GLY A 25 17.63 -14.77 8.20
N LEU A 26 16.50 -15.36 7.80
CA LEU A 26 16.09 -15.57 6.40
C LEU A 26 15.29 -14.37 5.85
N GLU A 27 15.68 -13.15 6.22
CA GLU A 27 14.94 -11.92 5.89
C GLU A 27 14.80 -11.70 4.37
N HIS A 28 15.80 -12.14 3.60
CA HIS A 28 15.83 -12.03 2.13
C HIS A 28 14.69 -12.81 1.45
N LEU A 29 14.11 -13.82 2.11
CA LEU A 29 12.99 -14.60 1.59
C LEU A 29 11.63 -13.91 1.80
N LYS A 30 11.53 -12.93 2.70
CA LYS A 30 10.25 -12.26 2.96
C LYS A 30 9.78 -11.43 1.79
N ALA A 31 10.67 -10.68 1.14
CA ALA A 31 10.30 -9.83 0.01
C ALA A 31 9.65 -10.64 -1.13
N PRO A 32 10.27 -11.71 -1.67
CA PRO A 32 9.64 -12.51 -2.72
C PRO A 32 8.36 -13.20 -2.23
N LEU A 33 8.29 -13.64 -0.97
CA LEU A 33 7.07 -14.25 -0.42
C LEU A 33 5.92 -13.24 -0.30
N VAL A 34 6.16 -12.04 0.21
CA VAL A 34 5.15 -10.98 0.32
C VAL A 34 4.70 -10.52 -1.07
N GLU A 35 5.62 -10.47 -2.04
CA GLU A 35 5.27 -10.19 -3.42
C GLU A 35 4.38 -11.28 -4.03
N PHE A 36 4.68 -12.56 -3.80
CA PHE A 36 3.80 -13.67 -4.19
C PHE A 36 2.41 -13.55 -3.55
N LEU A 37 2.34 -13.30 -2.24
CA LEU A 37 1.06 -13.12 -1.52
C LEU A 37 0.27 -11.92 -2.05
N LEU A 38 0.95 -10.84 -2.45
CA LEU A 38 0.30 -9.70 -3.12
C LEU A 38 -0.41 -10.15 -4.39
N TYR A 39 0.22 -10.98 -5.22
CA TYR A 39 -0.42 -11.50 -6.43
C TYR A 39 -1.61 -12.41 -6.08
N GLU A 40 -1.49 -13.31 -5.12
CA GLU A 40 -2.60 -14.18 -4.67
C GLU A 40 -3.80 -13.41 -4.11
N VAL A 41 -3.57 -12.26 -3.46
CA VAL A 41 -4.65 -11.40 -2.95
C VAL A 41 -5.31 -10.59 -4.07
N MET A 42 -4.58 -10.27 -5.14
CA MET A 42 -5.04 -9.41 -6.22
C MET A 42 -5.58 -10.17 -7.44
N ASP A 43 -5.15 -11.42 -7.63
CA ASP A 43 -5.56 -12.25 -8.76
C ASP A 43 -7.03 -12.70 -8.63
N GLU A 44 -7.69 -12.91 -9.77
CA GLU A 44 -9.10 -13.27 -9.81
C GLU A 44 -9.38 -14.69 -9.35
N ASN A 45 -8.41 -15.57 -9.54
CA ASN A 45 -8.47 -16.97 -9.14
C ASN A 45 -7.59 -17.25 -7.91
N GLY A 46 -7.03 -16.20 -7.31
CA GLY A 46 -6.15 -16.31 -6.16
C GLY A 46 -6.90 -16.78 -4.91
N PHE A 47 -6.31 -17.71 -4.18
CA PHE A 47 -6.97 -18.32 -3.02
C PHE A 47 -7.13 -17.37 -1.82
N LEU A 48 -6.56 -16.16 -1.90
CA LEU A 48 -6.69 -15.11 -0.89
C LEU A 48 -7.58 -13.93 -1.33
N ARG A 49 -8.17 -13.98 -2.52
CA ARG A 49 -8.87 -12.85 -3.15
C ARG A 49 -10.11 -12.37 -2.39
N ASP A 50 -10.97 -13.31 -1.98
CA ASP A 50 -12.33 -13.01 -1.52
C ASP A 50 -12.41 -12.51 -0.07
N ASP A 51 -11.27 -12.47 0.62
CA ASP A 51 -11.22 -12.04 2.00
C ASP A 51 -10.69 -10.61 2.11
N LYS A 52 -11.58 -9.66 2.48
CA LYS A 52 -11.20 -8.28 2.82
C LYS A 52 -10.10 -8.25 3.88
N THR A 53 -10.07 -9.23 4.78
CA THR A 53 -9.04 -9.38 5.81
C THR A 53 -7.68 -9.71 5.21
N SER A 54 -7.58 -10.47 4.11
CA SER A 54 -6.31 -10.73 3.42
C SER A 54 -5.68 -9.44 2.87
N LEU A 55 -6.49 -8.57 2.27
CA LEU A 55 -6.06 -7.26 1.79
C LEU A 55 -5.55 -6.38 2.94
N GLN A 56 -6.27 -6.37 4.07
CA GLN A 56 -5.90 -5.66 5.28
C GLN A 56 -4.58 -6.20 5.86
N CYS A 57 -4.44 -7.52 6.00
CA CYS A 57 -3.21 -8.16 6.49
C CYS A 57 -2.01 -7.84 5.59
N LEU A 58 -2.19 -7.85 4.27
CA LEU A 58 -1.13 -7.50 3.32
C LEU A 58 -0.63 -6.06 3.55
N HIS A 59 -1.54 -5.09 3.65
CA HIS A 59 -1.20 -3.68 3.79
C HIS A 59 -0.68 -3.32 5.19
N ASP A 60 -1.40 -3.74 6.24
CA ASP A 60 -1.15 -3.30 7.61
C ASP A 60 -0.07 -4.13 8.33
N PHE A 61 0.23 -5.34 7.83
CA PHE A 61 1.13 -6.26 8.51
C PHE A 61 2.26 -6.80 7.61
N TRP A 62 1.95 -7.46 6.49
CA TRP A 62 2.98 -8.17 5.70
C TRP A 62 3.96 -7.25 4.99
N ILE A 63 3.49 -6.18 4.33
CA ILE A 63 4.38 -5.19 3.70
C ILE A 63 5.26 -4.47 4.76
N PRO A 64 4.72 -4.01 5.90
CA PRO A 64 5.53 -3.42 6.97
C PRO A 64 6.61 -4.34 7.56
N LEU A 65 6.41 -5.67 7.55
CA LEU A 65 7.39 -6.64 8.08
C LEU A 65 8.71 -6.66 7.28
N LEU A 66 8.74 -6.14 6.06
CA LEU A 66 9.93 -6.08 5.24
C LEU A 66 10.91 -5.04 5.78
N ARG A 67 12.08 -5.47 6.25
CA ARG A 67 13.12 -4.56 6.78
C ARG A 67 13.81 -3.75 5.69
N ASN A 68 14.01 -4.32 4.51
CA ASN A 68 14.65 -3.65 3.38
C ASN A 68 13.74 -2.56 2.81
N LYS A 69 14.12 -1.29 3.02
CA LYS A 69 13.31 -0.12 2.59
C LYS A 69 13.06 -0.08 1.07
N PRO A 70 14.08 -0.26 0.20
CA PRO A 70 13.86 -0.32 -1.25
C PRO A 70 12.85 -1.38 -1.69
N GLN A 71 12.98 -2.62 -1.20
CA GLN A 71 12.08 -3.72 -1.54
C GLN A 71 10.66 -3.46 -1.05
N ARG A 72 10.52 -2.99 0.20
CA ARG A 72 9.22 -2.63 0.77
C ARG A 72 8.51 -1.56 -0.05
N GLU A 73 9.22 -0.52 -0.47
CA GLU A 73 8.64 0.56 -1.27
C GLU A 73 8.26 0.09 -2.67
N SER A 74 9.06 -0.78 -3.29
CA SER A 74 8.74 -1.42 -4.56
C SER A 74 7.42 -2.20 -4.49
N ILE A 75 7.27 -3.04 -3.47
CA ILE A 75 6.05 -3.84 -3.25
C ILE A 75 4.86 -2.94 -2.90
N ARG A 76 5.04 -1.90 -2.09
CA ARG A 76 3.99 -0.92 -1.77
C ARG A 76 3.46 -0.21 -3.02
N LYS A 77 4.35 0.20 -3.94
CA LYS A 77 3.96 0.79 -5.22
C LYS A 77 3.17 -0.19 -6.08
N LYS A 78 3.61 -1.46 -6.17
CA LYS A 78 2.88 -2.54 -6.86
C LYS A 78 1.50 -2.73 -6.26
N PHE A 79 1.38 -2.76 -4.93
CA PHE A 79 0.11 -2.86 -4.22
C PHE A 79 -0.85 -1.73 -4.61
N ILE A 80 -0.41 -0.46 -4.56
CA ILE A 80 -1.25 0.69 -4.93
C ILE A 80 -1.73 0.58 -6.39
N HIS A 81 -0.81 0.23 -7.30
CA HIS A 81 -1.13 0.07 -8.72
C HIS A 81 -2.17 -1.03 -8.97
N LEU A 82 -1.97 -2.22 -8.40
CA LEU A 82 -2.86 -3.37 -8.57
C LEU A 82 -4.21 -3.14 -7.88
N TYR A 83 -4.21 -2.53 -6.70
CA TYR A 83 -5.44 -2.22 -5.97
C TYR A 83 -6.33 -1.23 -6.74
N GLY A 84 -5.73 -0.20 -7.36
CA GLY A 84 -6.46 0.72 -8.24
C GLY A 84 -7.12 0.00 -9.42
N ARG A 85 -6.40 -0.93 -10.07
CA ARG A 85 -6.95 -1.73 -11.17
C ARG A 85 -8.09 -2.65 -10.72
N ARG A 86 -7.93 -3.33 -9.57
CA ARG A 86 -8.98 -4.17 -8.98
C ARG A 86 -10.25 -3.36 -8.71
N LYS A 87 -10.10 -2.16 -8.14
CA LYS A 87 -11.23 -1.28 -7.82
C LYS A 87 -11.98 -0.82 -9.07
N VAL A 88 -11.26 -0.47 -10.14
CA VAL A 88 -11.87 -0.10 -11.44
C VAL A 88 -12.64 -1.28 -12.03
N ARG A 89 -12.10 -2.50 -11.95
CA ARG A 89 -12.80 -3.71 -12.44
C ARG A 89 -14.05 -4.06 -11.63
N SER A 90 -14.04 -3.80 -10.31
CA SER A 90 -15.22 -3.99 -9.46
C SER A 90 -16.24 -2.86 -9.55
N MET A 91 -15.96 -1.79 -10.29
CA MET A 91 -16.90 -0.69 -10.48
C MET A 91 -17.96 -1.16 -11.48
N PRO A 92 -19.27 -1.06 -11.16
CA PRO A 92 -20.29 -1.42 -12.12
C PRO A 92 -20.12 -0.57 -13.38
N LEU A 93 -20.12 -1.21 -14.56
CA LEU A 93 -20.35 -0.49 -15.82
C LEU A 93 -21.63 0.33 -15.62
N SER A 94 -21.59 1.60 -16.03
CA SER A 94 -22.63 2.61 -15.83
C SER A 94 -24.04 2.00 -15.89
N PRO A 95 -24.93 2.32 -14.93
CA PRO A 95 -26.30 1.82 -14.99
C PRO A 95 -26.89 2.24 -16.33
N GLU A 96 -27.40 1.28 -17.11
CA GLU A 96 -28.39 1.56 -18.15
C GLU A 96 -29.41 2.55 -17.57
N PRO A 97 -29.77 3.62 -18.31
CA PRO A 97 -30.66 4.63 -17.78
C PRO A 97 -31.92 3.95 -17.26
N PRO A 98 -32.34 4.22 -16.01
CA PRO A 98 -33.45 3.51 -15.41
C PRO A 98 -34.71 3.75 -16.26
N PRO A 99 -35.52 2.72 -16.57
CA PRO A 99 -36.89 2.97 -16.98
C PRO A 99 -37.56 3.73 -15.84
N ALA A 100 -38.12 4.89 -16.16
CA ALA A 100 -38.65 5.85 -15.21
C ALA A 100 -39.69 5.20 -14.29
N SER A 101 -39.33 4.80 -13.06
CA SER A 101 -40.23 4.69 -11.91
C SER A 101 -39.48 4.43 -10.58
N SER A 102 -39.59 5.41 -9.68
CA SER A 102 -39.95 5.24 -8.26
C SER A 102 -38.96 4.60 -7.25
N THR A 103 -38.31 5.51 -6.51
CA THR A 103 -38.22 5.57 -5.02
C THR A 103 -37.26 4.63 -4.25
N GLN A 104 -36.12 5.23 -3.84
CA GLN A 104 -35.37 5.24 -2.55
C GLN A 104 -35.65 4.12 -1.50
N GLU A 105 -34.68 3.56 -0.76
CA GLU A 105 -33.73 4.23 0.15
C GLU A 105 -32.37 3.48 0.32
N GLU A 106 -31.32 4.25 0.58
CA GLU A 106 -29.92 3.86 0.72
C GLU A 106 -29.50 3.79 2.20
N GLU A 107 -28.80 2.72 2.61
CA GLU A 107 -27.94 2.73 3.81
C GLU A 107 -26.48 2.44 3.41
N GLU A 108 -25.68 3.49 3.18
CA GLU A 108 -24.22 3.40 3.18
C GLU A 108 -23.59 4.62 3.87
N THR A 109 -23.43 4.58 5.19
CA THR A 109 -22.47 5.46 5.87
C THR A 109 -21.79 4.76 7.03
N GLY A 110 -20.59 4.22 6.80
CA GLY A 110 -19.74 3.68 7.88
C GLY A 110 -18.30 3.35 7.51
N PHE A 111 -17.97 3.16 6.23
CA PHE A 111 -16.66 2.63 5.83
C PHE A 111 -15.58 3.70 5.54
N PHE A 112 -15.97 4.96 5.31
CA PHE A 112 -15.08 5.97 4.74
C PHE A 112 -14.05 6.59 5.71
N HIS A 113 -14.16 6.40 7.03
CA HIS A 113 -13.36 7.19 7.97
C HIS A 113 -11.91 6.70 8.20
N ARG A 114 -11.48 5.55 7.64
CA ARG A 114 -10.13 4.98 7.86
C ARG A 114 -9.19 4.98 6.64
N PHE A 115 -9.69 5.30 5.44
CA PHE A 115 -8.87 5.28 4.20
C PHE A 115 -8.53 6.68 3.64
N GLY A 116 -8.98 7.76 4.29
CA GLY A 116 -8.82 9.15 3.81
C GLY A 116 -7.41 9.73 3.85
N SER A 117 -6.39 9.02 4.33
CA SER A 117 -5.04 9.59 4.49
C SER A 117 -4.13 9.48 3.24
N LEU A 118 -4.56 8.77 2.20
CA LEU A 118 -3.71 8.56 0.99
C LEU A 118 -3.86 9.63 -0.12
N ARG A 119 -4.69 10.67 0.07
CA ARG A 119 -4.95 11.68 -1.00
C ARG A 119 -4.14 12.98 -0.88
N ASN A 120 -3.41 13.20 0.22
CA ASN A 120 -2.63 14.42 0.43
C ASN A 120 -1.11 14.17 0.34
N SER A 121 -0.61 13.66 -0.79
CA SER A 121 0.85 13.70 -1.07
C SER A 121 1.19 13.64 -2.55
N LEU A 122 0.37 14.27 -3.42
CA LEU A 122 0.74 14.49 -4.83
C LEU A 122 0.20 15.85 -5.29
N GLY A 123 1.01 16.89 -5.11
CA GLY A 123 0.78 18.21 -5.70
C GLY A 123 1.88 19.19 -5.33
N GLY A 124 2.77 19.55 -6.27
CA GLY A 124 3.66 20.70 -6.10
C GLY A 124 5.06 20.62 -6.72
N THR A 125 5.13 20.41 -8.04
CA THR A 125 6.00 21.13 -9.00
C THR A 125 7.47 21.45 -8.66
N ILE A 126 8.34 20.81 -9.43
CA ILE A 126 9.74 21.18 -9.70
C ILE A 126 9.81 22.58 -10.36
N ARG A 127 10.65 23.49 -9.85
CA ARG A 127 11.34 24.51 -10.66
C ARG A 127 12.84 24.50 -10.38
N ARG A 128 13.62 24.10 -11.39
CA ARG A 128 15.04 24.43 -11.55
C ARG A 128 15.15 25.89 -12.03
N SER A 129 16.14 26.65 -11.55
CA SER A 129 17.03 27.46 -12.43
C SER A 129 18.11 28.28 -11.67
N LEU A 130 19.37 28.05 -12.06
CA LEU A 130 20.50 28.98 -12.30
C LEU A 130 21.07 29.91 -11.21
N ARG A 131 22.20 29.45 -10.64
CA ARG A 131 23.58 30.05 -10.63
C ARG A 131 23.72 31.58 -10.79
N GLN A 132 24.43 32.22 -9.84
CA GLN A 132 25.55 33.15 -10.11
C GLN A 132 26.57 33.18 -8.95
N ARG A 133 27.82 33.48 -9.29
CA ARG A 133 29.06 33.30 -8.51
C ARG A 133 29.68 34.67 -8.14
N SER A 134 30.08 34.85 -6.87
CA SER A 134 31.25 35.61 -6.32
C SER A 134 31.38 37.14 -6.56
N PRO A 135 32.35 37.90 -5.96
CA PRO A 135 33.41 37.59 -4.96
C PRO A 135 33.61 38.62 -3.81
N SER A 136 34.62 38.34 -2.95
CA SER A 136 35.55 39.28 -2.27
C SER A 136 35.34 39.66 -0.79
N GLY A 137 36.41 39.49 -0.01
CA GLY A 137 36.51 39.91 1.40
C GLY A 137 37.51 39.11 2.24
N GLN A 138 38.79 39.02 1.85
CA GLN A 138 39.88 38.58 2.75
C GLN A 138 40.19 39.67 3.79
N LYS A 139 40.53 39.29 5.04
CA LYS A 139 41.83 39.61 5.69
C LYS A 139 41.95 39.00 7.10
N THR A 140 42.92 38.10 7.18
CA THR A 140 43.89 37.71 8.23
C THR A 140 44.18 38.67 9.40
N LYS A 141 44.39 38.09 10.61
CA LYS A 141 45.60 38.15 11.51
C LYS A 141 45.23 37.50 12.87
N GLN A 142 45.83 36.39 13.33
CA GLN A 142 47.14 36.18 13.98
C GLN A 142 47.43 37.00 15.25
N GLN A 143 47.61 36.27 16.38
CA GLN A 143 48.51 36.41 17.55
C GLN A 143 47.80 35.77 18.78
N VAL A 144 48.27 34.69 19.42
CA VAL A 144 49.54 34.42 20.14
C VAL A 144 49.79 35.44 21.26
N GLU A 145 49.31 35.14 22.47
CA GLU A 145 50.12 34.78 23.65
C GLU A 145 49.21 34.16 24.72
#